data_AF-X1H1P4-F1
#
_entry.id   AF-X1H1P4-F1
#
_cell.length_a   1.000
_cell.length_b   1.000
_cell.length_c   1.000
_cell.angle_alpha   90.00
_cell.angle_beta   90.00
_cell.angle_gamma   90.00
#
_symmetry.space_group_name_H-M   'P 1'
#
loop_
_entity.id
_entity.type
_entity.pdbx_description
1 polymer ?
#
loop_
_entity_poly.entity_id
_entity_poly.type
_entity_poly.pdbx_seq_one_letter_code
_entity_poly.pdbx_strand_id
1 'polypeptide(L)' 'MQKEKLNKQNKPGEEKKEGYVVVPNYFLREWVSKLGIGPALLYLQLLSYCHKEKDI' A
#
# COMPACT_ATOMS: atom_id res chain seq x y z
N MET A 1 18.16 -28.88 -9.20
CA MET A 1 18.15 -28.03 -8.00
C MET A 1 17.66 -26.64 -8.41
N GLN A 2 16.48 -26.23 -7.92
CA GLN A 2 15.92 -24.91 -8.21
C GLN A 2 16.78 -23.85 -7.50
N LYS A 3 17.21 -22.82 -8.23
CA LYS A 3 17.96 -21.68 -7.66
C LYS A 3 17.01 -20.91 -6.75
N GLU A 4 17.26 -20.95 -5.44
CA GLU A 4 16.66 -20.05 -4.46
C GLU A 4 16.82 -18.60 -4.95
N LYS A 5 15.69 -17.89 -5.07
CA LYS A 5 15.69 -16.45 -5.33
C LYS A 5 16.34 -15.78 -4.12
N LEU A 6 17.55 -15.25 -4.31
CA LEU A 6 18.28 -14.48 -3.31
C LEU A 6 17.38 -13.36 -2.77
N ASN A 7 16.89 -13.52 -1.54
CA ASN A 7 16.24 -12.47 -0.79
C ASN A 7 17.28 -11.37 -0.56
N LYS A 8 17.22 -10.28 -1.34
CA LYS A 8 17.98 -9.06 -1.07
C LYS A 8 17.37 -8.40 0.18
N GLN A 9 17.63 -8.98 1.35
CA GLN A 9 17.47 -8.26 2.60
C GLN A 9 18.46 -7.11 2.58
N ASN A 10 17.92 -5.89 2.68
CA ASN A 10 18.67 -4.65 2.72
C ASN A 10 19.74 -4.74 3.81
N LYS A 11 20.98 -4.41 3.48
CA LYS A 11 22.10 -4.39 4.44
C LYS A 11 21.84 -3.33 5.51
N PRO A 12 22.19 -3.58 6.78
CA PRO A 12 22.06 -2.57 7.83
C PRO A 12 23.03 -1.41 7.53
N GLY A 13 22.48 -0.26 7.12
CA GLY A 13 23.26 0.96 6.83
C GLY A 13 22.94 1.65 5.50
N GLU A 14 22.17 1.03 4.59
CA GLU A 14 21.66 1.72 3.40
C GLU A 14 20.35 2.46 3.74
N GLU A 15 20.20 3.71 3.29
CA GLU A 15 18.93 4.44 3.34
C GLU A 15 17.84 3.52 2.75
N LYS A 16 16.85 3.17 3.59
CA LYS A 16 15.73 2.34 3.17
C LYS A 16 15.08 3.05 2.00
N LYS A 17 15.22 2.53 0.78
CA LYS A 17 14.32 2.88 -0.32
C LYS A 17 12.94 2.49 0.18
N GLU A 18 12.17 3.47 0.63
CA GLU A 18 10.79 3.26 1.04
C GLU A 18 10.09 2.61 -0.15
N GLY A 19 9.82 1.31 -0.01
CA GLY A 19 9.14 0.55 -1.04
C GLY A 19 7.74 1.12 -1.16
N TYR A 20 7.46 1.83 -2.23
CA TYR A 20 6.13 2.31 -2.52
C TYR A 20 5.29 1.16 -3.10
N VAL A 21 4.04 1.06 -2.64
CA VAL A 21 3.04 0.19 -3.26
C VAL A 21 2.16 1.07 -4.13
N VAL A 22 2.19 0.85 -5.44
CA VAL A 22 1.29 1.54 -6.38
C VAL A 22 -0.07 0.85 -6.34
N VAL A 23 -1.08 1.56 -5.84
CA VAL A 23 -2.47 1.07 -5.81
C VAL A 23 -3.20 1.60 -7.05
N PRO A 24 -3.82 0.75 -7.88
CA PRO A 24 -4.59 1.22 -9.02
C PRO A 24 -5.82 2.03 -8.60
N ASN A 25 -6.19 3.05 -9.38
CA ASN A 25 -7.35 3.92 -9.07
C ASN A 25 -8.69 3.16 -9.01
N TYR A 26 -8.80 2.00 -9.68
CA TYR A 26 -10.00 1.17 -9.64
C TYR A 26 -10.06 0.23 -8.43
N PHE A 27 -9.02 0.18 -7.59
CA PHE A 27 -8.95 -0.72 -6.44
C PHE A 27 -10.17 -0.55 -5.53
N LEU A 28 -10.43 0.68 -5.08
CA LEU A 28 -11.57 0.93 -4.20
C LEU A 28 -12.90 0.62 -4.88
N ARG A 29 -13.02 0.83 -6.19
CA ARG A 29 -14.23 0.50 -6.94
C ARG A 29 -14.58 -0.98 -6.87
N GLU A 30 -13.59 -1.87 -7.02
CA GLU A 30 -13.81 -3.32 -6.91
C GLU A 30 -14.13 -3.75 -5.48
N TRP A 31 -13.50 -3.12 -4.50
CA TRP A 31 -13.68 -3.46 -3.10
C TRP A 31 -14.98 -2.91 -2.49
N VAL A 32 -15.51 -1.78 -2.98
CA VAL A 32 -16.81 -1.24 -2.54
C VAL A 32 -17.94 -2.26 -2.77
N SER A 33 -17.91 -3.00 -3.88
CA SER A 33 -18.91 -4.04 -4.14
C SER A 33 -18.83 -5.23 -3.19
N LYS A 34 -17.67 -5.47 -2.57
CA LYS A 34 -17.43 -6.63 -1.68
C LYS A 34 -17.54 -6.28 -0.20
N LEU A 35 -16.98 -5.12 0.18
CA LEU A 35 -16.92 -4.65 1.57
C LEU A 35 -18.11 -3.75 1.93
N GLY A 36 -18.77 -3.16 0.93
CA GLY A 36 -19.75 -2.10 1.14
C GLY A 36 -19.12 -0.72 1.28
N ILE A 37 -19.99 0.29 1.28
CA ILE A 37 -19.61 1.71 1.23
C ILE A 37 -18.92 2.16 2.53
N GLY A 38 -19.39 1.68 3.69
CA GLY A 38 -18.87 2.07 5.00
C GLY A 38 -17.37 1.79 5.16
N PRO A 39 -16.92 0.53 4.99
CA PRO A 39 -15.50 0.19 5.11
C PRO A 39 -14.60 0.91 4.08
N ALA A 40 -15.11 1.16 2.87
CA ALA A 40 -14.37 1.89 1.84
C ALA A 40 -14.12 3.35 2.23
N LEU A 41 -15.13 4.02 2.80
CA LEU A 41 -15.00 5.38 3.35
C LEU A 41 -14.04 5.42 4.53
N LEU A 42 -14.11 4.44 5.44
CA LEU A 42 -13.19 4.36 6.57
C LEU A 42 -11.73 4.21 6.10
N TYR A 43 -11.47 3.38 5.09
CA TYR A 43 -10.13 3.24 4.51
C TYR A 43 -9.61 4.56 3.94
N LEU A 44 -10.43 5.29 3.18
CA LEU A 44 -10.07 6.61 2.66
C LEU A 44 -9.73 7.59 3.78
N GLN A 45 -10.55 7.62 4.84
CA GLN A 45 -10.32 8.50 5.98
C GLN A 45 -9.02 8.16 6.72
N LEU A 46 -8.69 6.88 6.87
CA LEU A 46 -7.41 6.43 7.43
C LEU A 46 -6.24 6.80 6.52
N LEU A 47 -6.39 6.68 5.20
CA LEU A 47 -5.37 7.10 4.25
C LEU A 47 -5.08 8.59 4.39
N SER A 48 -6.12 9.43 4.39
CA SER A 48 -5.99 10.88 4.57
C SER A 48 -5.35 11.23 5.91
N TYR A 49 -5.70 10.51 6.98
CA TYR A 49 -5.08 10.68 8.29
C TYR A 49 -3.57 10.35 8.28
N CYS A 50 -3.19 9.22 7.67
CA CYS A 50 -1.80 8.82 7.55
C CYS A 50 -0.98 9.79 6.68
N HIS A 51 -1.59 10.38 5.66
CA HIS A 51 -0.95 11.35 4.77
C HIS A 51 -0.84 12.76 5.38
N LYS A 52 -1.35 13.01 6.59
CA LYS A 52 -1.26 14.30 7.32
C LYS A 52 -1.59 15.51 6.42
N GLU A 53 -2.68 15.44 5.67
CA GLU A 53 -3.12 16.51 4.75
C GLU A 53 -2.17 16.82 3.58
N LYS A 54 -1.18 15.96 3.30
CA LYS A 54 -0.52 15.99 1.98
C LYS A 54 -1.53 15.45 0.96
N ASP A 55 -1.81 16.24 -0.08
CA ASP A 55 -2.75 15.88 -1.16
C ASP A 55 -2.53 14.43 -1.62
N ILE A 56 -3.62 13.66 -1.70
CA ILE A 56 -3.68 12.28 -2.22
C ILE A 56 -3.78 12.33 -3.75
#